data_AF-A0A7C5PKE6-F1
#
_entry.id   AF-A0A7C5PKE6-F1
#
_cell.length_a   1.000
_cell.length_b   1.000
_cell.length_c   1.000
_cell.angle_alpha   90.00
_cell.angle_beta   90.00
_cell.angle_gamma   90.00
#
_symmetry.space_group_name_H-M   'P 1'
#
loop_
_entity.id
_entity.type
_entity.pdbx_description
1 polymer ?
#
loop_
_entity_poly.entity_id
_entity_poly.type
_entity_poly.pdbx_seq_one_letter_code
_entity_poly.pdbx_strand_id
1 'polypeptide(L)'
;MKKEYILFLLVLVLIVLNLIILYKINEKEDILSDDFLKWAELLKEKGFSSYSTEGYKRILFGKDLSKEMKSKISYLLAESYYASSNFEEAYSYYLLSKILSNDKEMIKEIDKKLVSSLELSGRSKMASKELDKATSLTRKEGKVLAKIGQEDITEEEVLARIDELPEPLKKLYSSKEGFKNFLKSYIASILIERAARRANLQETEDFKKRQKEVEKDVLKNMYLEKELKDKIKIDEKEAREYFDKNKDIYKDKNYDEVKESIYQRLYQEKQNKLVQELIQRLFEAENVKIFEN
;
A
#
# COMPACT_ATOMS: atom_id res chain seq x y z
N MET A 1 29.88 -62.70 -4.04
CA MET A 1 29.46 -61.98 -2.81
C MET A 1 30.53 -61.04 -2.24
N LYS A 2 31.62 -61.49 -1.59
CA LYS A 2 32.59 -60.55 -0.95
C LYS A 2 33.31 -59.59 -1.93
N LYS A 3 33.74 -60.06 -3.11
CA LYS A 3 34.41 -59.20 -4.11
C LYS A 3 33.50 -58.15 -4.76
N GLU A 4 32.25 -58.50 -5.01
CA GLU A 4 31.25 -57.57 -5.59
C GLU A 4 30.90 -56.47 -4.58
N TYR A 5 30.82 -56.80 -3.29
CA TYR A 5 30.60 -55.84 -2.23
C TYR A 5 31.78 -54.84 -2.10
N ILE A 6 33.01 -55.33 -2.20
CA ILE A 6 34.22 -54.48 -2.19
C ILE A 6 34.25 -53.54 -3.40
N LEU A 7 33.89 -54.04 -4.59
CA LEU A 7 33.83 -53.24 -5.80
C LEU A 7 32.75 -52.13 -5.70
N PHE A 8 31.57 -52.47 -5.18
CA PHE A 8 30.49 -51.51 -4.95
C PHE A 8 30.91 -50.41 -3.96
N LEU A 9 31.58 -50.77 -2.88
CA LEU A 9 32.05 -49.83 -1.85
C LEU A 9 33.14 -48.89 -2.40
N LEU A 10 34.03 -49.38 -3.26
CA LEU A 10 35.01 -48.56 -3.98
C LEU A 10 34.37 -47.55 -4.93
N VAL A 11 33.34 -47.97 -5.68
CA VAL A 11 32.59 -47.05 -6.56
C VAL A 11 31.88 -45.97 -5.75
N LEU A 12 31.27 -46.34 -4.62
CA LEU A 12 30.60 -45.37 -3.74
C LEU A 12 31.59 -44.34 -3.18
N VAL A 13 32.78 -44.78 -2.75
CA VAL A 13 33.85 -43.89 -2.29
C VAL A 13 34.32 -42.94 -3.40
N LEU A 14 34.49 -43.45 -4.63
CA LEU A 14 34.85 -42.62 -5.79
C LEU A 14 33.77 -41.56 -6.11
N ILE A 15 32.49 -41.91 -6.01
CA ILE A 15 31.38 -40.96 -6.21
C ILE A 15 31.43 -39.88 -5.13
N VAL A 16 31.59 -40.25 -3.86
CA VAL A 16 31.68 -39.29 -2.75
C VAL A 16 32.92 -38.40 -2.89
N LEU A 17 34.06 -38.95 -3.28
CA LEU A 17 35.28 -38.15 -3.52
C LEU A 17 35.08 -37.15 -4.65
N ASN A 18 34.43 -37.55 -5.75
CA ASN A 18 34.10 -36.65 -6.85
C ASN A 18 33.13 -35.55 -6.41
N LEU A 19 32.13 -35.87 -5.58
CA LEU A 19 31.21 -34.88 -5.02
C LEU A 19 31.93 -33.86 -4.12
N ILE A 20 32.90 -34.30 -3.31
CA ILE A 20 33.70 -33.41 -2.45
C ILE A 20 34.61 -32.51 -3.29
N ILE A 21 35.21 -33.04 -4.36
CA ILE A 21 36.04 -32.26 -5.29
C ILE A 21 35.18 -31.22 -6.01
N LEU A 22 34.01 -31.62 -6.53
CA LEU A 22 33.04 -30.72 -7.16
C LEU A 22 32.59 -29.61 -6.21
N TYR A 23 32.30 -29.96 -4.94
CA TYR A 23 31.93 -28.99 -3.92
C TYR A 23 33.04 -27.96 -3.65
N LYS A 24 34.29 -28.41 -3.49
CA LYS A 24 35.44 -27.51 -3.25
C LYS A 24 35.78 -26.63 -4.45
N ILE A 25 35.60 -27.12 -5.68
CA ILE A 25 35.77 -26.31 -6.90
C ILE A 25 34.72 -25.20 -6.92
N ASN A 26 33.45 -25.55 -6.67
CA ASN A 26 32.34 -24.59 -6.64
C ASN A 26 32.51 -23.53 -5.55
N GLU A 27 32.93 -23.92 -4.33
CA GLU A 27 33.19 -22.99 -3.22
C GLU A 27 34.31 -21.99 -3.55
N LYS A 28 35.41 -22.46 -4.17
CA LYS A 28 36.54 -21.60 -4.54
C LYS A 28 36.19 -20.63 -5.68
N GLU A 29 35.31 -21.03 -6.57
CA GLU A 29 34.80 -20.20 -7.67
C GLU A 29 33.87 -19.10 -7.16
N ASP A 30 33.00 -19.41 -6.19
CA ASP A 30 32.17 -18.40 -5.52
C ASP A 30 33.07 -17.35 -4.84
N ILE A 31 34.14 -17.76 -4.15
CA ILE A 31 35.11 -16.84 -3.53
C ILE A 31 35.81 -15.93 -4.55
N LEU A 32 36.26 -16.48 -5.70
CA LEU A 32 36.89 -15.68 -6.74
C LEU A 32 35.90 -14.65 -7.31
N SER A 33 34.64 -15.04 -7.49
CA SER A 33 33.59 -14.14 -7.96
C SER A 33 33.24 -13.03 -6.97
N ASP A 34 33.34 -13.28 -5.67
CA ASP A 34 33.16 -12.27 -4.60
C ASP A 34 34.26 -11.22 -4.60
N ASP A 35 35.52 -11.59 -4.86
CA ASP A 35 36.62 -10.62 -4.94
C ASP A 35 36.52 -9.71 -6.17
N PHE A 36 36.04 -10.25 -7.29
CA PHE A 36 35.73 -9.47 -8.48
C PHE A 36 34.51 -8.56 -8.29
N LEU A 37 33.51 -8.99 -7.52
CA LEU A 37 32.36 -8.18 -7.11
C LEU A 37 32.81 -6.97 -6.28
N LYS A 38 33.61 -7.22 -5.24
CA LYS A 38 34.20 -6.17 -4.39
C LYS A 38 35.02 -5.17 -5.21
N TRP A 39 35.84 -5.67 -6.14
CA TRP A 39 36.63 -4.81 -7.03
C TRP A 39 35.75 -3.88 -7.88
N ALA A 40 34.67 -4.41 -8.47
CA ALA A 40 33.76 -3.63 -9.29
C ALA A 40 32.90 -2.63 -8.47
N GLU A 41 32.55 -2.98 -7.23
CA GLU A 41 31.89 -2.07 -6.27
C GLU A 41 32.81 -0.92 -5.86
N LEU A 42 34.08 -1.20 -5.57
CA LEU A 42 35.07 -0.17 -5.24
C LEU A 42 35.28 0.80 -6.41
N LEU A 43 35.35 0.30 -7.64
CA LEU A 43 35.43 1.16 -8.84
C LEU A 43 34.21 2.07 -8.98
N LYS A 44 33.00 1.57 -8.67
CA LYS A 44 31.78 2.36 -8.67
C LYS A 44 31.81 3.45 -7.59
N GLU A 45 32.24 3.11 -6.36
CA GLU A 45 32.37 4.07 -5.26
C GLU A 45 33.34 5.22 -5.62
N LYS A 46 34.44 4.90 -6.32
CA LYS A 46 35.44 5.90 -6.76
C LYS A 46 35.05 6.66 -8.03
N GLY A 47 33.84 6.43 -8.58
CA GLY A 47 33.32 7.16 -9.75
C GLY A 47 33.77 6.61 -11.11
N PHE A 48 34.45 5.46 -11.17
CA PHE A 48 34.88 4.81 -12.41
C PHE A 48 33.80 3.85 -12.97
N SER A 49 32.61 4.40 -13.24
CA SER A 49 31.42 3.63 -13.63
C SER A 49 31.58 2.81 -14.92
N SER A 50 32.33 3.33 -15.90
CA SER A 50 32.59 2.62 -17.17
C SER A 50 33.47 1.38 -16.97
N TYR A 51 34.52 1.47 -16.16
CA TYR A 51 35.43 0.35 -15.85
C TYR A 51 34.76 -0.71 -14.98
N SER A 52 33.91 -0.29 -14.04
CA SER A 52 33.06 -1.20 -13.24
C SER A 52 32.12 -2.01 -14.15
N THR A 53 31.47 -1.35 -15.11
CA THR A 53 30.56 -1.97 -16.10
C THR A 53 31.28 -3.00 -16.99
N GLU A 54 32.47 -2.67 -17.49
CA GLU A 54 33.30 -3.59 -18.27
C GLU A 54 33.77 -4.80 -17.44
N GLY A 55 34.11 -4.57 -16.17
CA GLY A 55 34.42 -5.62 -15.20
C GLY A 55 33.27 -6.61 -15.04
N TYR A 56 32.07 -6.12 -14.76
CA TYR A 56 30.86 -6.94 -14.63
C TYR A 56 30.56 -7.76 -15.90
N LYS A 57 30.72 -7.18 -17.10
CA LYS A 57 30.52 -7.91 -18.36
C LYS A 57 31.47 -9.09 -18.52
N ARG A 58 32.76 -8.89 -18.22
CA ARG A 58 33.78 -9.96 -18.33
C ARG A 58 33.48 -11.12 -17.39
N ILE A 59 33.01 -10.81 -16.18
CA ILE A 59 32.66 -11.83 -15.18
C ILE A 59 31.39 -12.57 -15.60
N LEU A 60 30.37 -11.85 -16.07
CA LEU A 60 29.07 -12.42 -16.45
C LEU A 60 29.18 -13.51 -17.54
N PHE A 61 30.07 -13.31 -18.52
CA PHE A 61 30.29 -14.24 -19.63
C PHE A 61 31.47 -15.21 -19.42
N GLY A 62 32.02 -15.28 -18.19
CA GLY A 62 33.01 -16.29 -17.81
C GLY A 62 32.42 -17.72 -17.84
N LYS A 63 33.27 -18.72 -18.13
CA LYS A 63 32.82 -20.09 -18.41
C LYS A 63 32.10 -20.79 -17.25
N ASP A 64 32.42 -20.47 -15.99
CA ASP A 64 32.08 -21.35 -14.86
C ASP A 64 31.34 -20.64 -13.70
N LEU A 65 30.63 -19.53 -13.95
CA LEU A 65 29.85 -18.86 -12.90
C LEU A 65 28.47 -19.53 -12.63
N SER A 66 28.10 -19.63 -11.34
CA SER A 66 26.78 -20.10 -10.88
C SER A 66 25.64 -19.20 -11.40
N LYS A 67 24.42 -19.74 -11.50
CA LYS A 67 23.26 -18.99 -12.02
C LYS A 67 22.89 -17.84 -11.11
N GLU A 68 22.95 -18.07 -9.80
CA GLU A 68 22.68 -17.09 -8.75
C GLU A 68 23.66 -15.91 -8.84
N MET A 69 24.96 -16.20 -9.03
CA MET A 69 25.96 -15.15 -9.17
C MET A 69 25.81 -14.39 -10.49
N LYS A 70 25.50 -15.08 -11.59
CA LYS A 70 25.16 -14.41 -12.88
C LYS A 70 23.93 -13.52 -12.75
N SER A 71 22.93 -13.93 -11.97
CA SER A 71 21.74 -13.11 -11.68
C SER A 71 22.11 -11.83 -10.93
N LYS A 72 22.91 -11.92 -9.85
CA LYS A 72 23.39 -10.77 -9.08
C LYS A 72 24.23 -9.82 -9.93
N ILE A 73 25.18 -10.34 -10.70
CA ILE A 73 26.04 -9.52 -11.56
C ILE A 73 25.23 -8.85 -12.66
N SER A 74 24.26 -9.54 -13.26
CA SER A 74 23.34 -8.94 -14.23
C SER A 74 22.53 -7.80 -13.61
N TYR A 75 22.09 -7.94 -12.35
CA TYR A 75 21.41 -6.88 -11.63
C TYR A 75 22.29 -5.65 -11.43
N LEU A 76 23.53 -5.83 -10.96
CA LEU A 76 24.46 -4.73 -10.73
C LEU A 76 24.87 -4.02 -12.03
N LEU A 77 25.03 -4.79 -13.10
CA LEU A 77 25.31 -4.25 -14.43
C LEU A 77 24.12 -3.41 -14.92
N ALA A 78 22.90 -3.88 -14.69
CA ALA A 78 21.69 -3.13 -14.99
C ALA A 78 21.59 -1.82 -14.18
N GLU A 79 21.88 -1.84 -12.87
CA GLU A 79 21.90 -0.64 -12.02
C GLU A 79 22.95 0.38 -12.49
N SER A 80 24.11 -0.09 -12.98
CA SER A 80 25.15 0.79 -13.55
C SER A 80 24.66 1.51 -14.81
N TYR A 81 24.01 0.76 -15.71
CA TYR A 81 23.41 1.32 -16.92
C TYR A 81 22.25 2.26 -16.60
N TYR A 82 21.41 1.90 -15.64
CA TYR A 82 20.29 2.71 -15.19
C TYR A 82 20.77 4.05 -14.62
N ALA A 83 21.81 4.03 -13.78
CA ALA A 83 22.43 5.23 -13.22
C ALA A 83 23.07 6.14 -14.29
N SER A 84 23.47 5.55 -15.42
CA SER A 84 24.02 6.27 -16.57
C SER A 84 22.96 6.68 -17.60
N SER A 85 21.67 6.55 -17.27
CA SER A 85 20.51 6.82 -18.15
C SER A 85 20.45 5.97 -19.43
N ASN A 86 21.18 4.85 -19.48
CA ASN A 86 21.17 3.89 -20.58
C ASN A 86 20.10 2.83 -20.30
N PHE A 87 18.84 3.24 -20.40
CA PHE A 87 17.72 2.45 -19.91
C PHE A 87 17.44 1.18 -20.73
N GLU A 88 17.82 1.14 -22.01
CA GLU A 88 17.64 -0.07 -22.85
C GLU A 88 18.61 -1.18 -22.44
N GLU A 89 19.88 -0.84 -22.20
CA GLU A 89 20.88 -1.75 -21.66
C GLU A 89 20.51 -2.19 -20.24
N ALA A 90 20.07 -1.24 -19.40
CA ALA A 90 19.58 -1.55 -18.06
C ALA A 90 18.45 -2.59 -18.11
N TYR A 91 17.44 -2.36 -18.94
CA TYR A 91 16.34 -3.30 -19.17
C TYR A 91 16.83 -4.70 -19.57
N SER A 92 17.78 -4.78 -20.51
CA SER A 92 18.30 -6.06 -21.00
C SER A 92 18.95 -6.88 -19.88
N TYR A 93 19.73 -6.24 -19.00
CA TYR A 93 20.42 -6.92 -17.91
C TYR A 93 19.51 -7.20 -16.72
N TYR A 94 18.51 -6.36 -16.44
CA TYR A 94 17.45 -6.70 -15.49
C TYR A 94 16.69 -7.95 -15.95
N LEU A 95 16.38 -8.07 -17.25
CA LEU A 95 15.66 -9.23 -17.78
C LEU A 95 16.50 -10.51 -17.64
N LEU A 96 17.79 -10.43 -17.94
CA LEU A 96 18.73 -11.53 -17.72
C LEU A 96 18.82 -11.91 -16.23
N SER A 97 18.89 -10.91 -15.35
CA SER A 97 18.89 -11.12 -13.90
C SER A 97 17.64 -11.88 -13.44
N LYS A 98 16.46 -11.48 -13.91
CA LYS A 98 15.17 -12.13 -13.63
C LYS A 98 15.15 -13.59 -14.08
N ILE A 99 15.62 -13.88 -15.29
CA ILE A 99 15.64 -15.24 -15.86
C ILE A 99 16.54 -16.17 -15.04
N LEU A 100 17.59 -15.63 -14.44
CA LEU A 100 18.58 -16.40 -13.69
C LEU A 100 18.30 -16.45 -12.18
N SER A 101 17.41 -15.59 -11.66
CA SER A 101 17.09 -15.53 -10.23
C SER A 101 16.06 -16.59 -9.83
N ASN A 102 16.29 -17.22 -8.68
CA ASN A 102 15.31 -18.08 -8.00
C ASN A 102 14.66 -17.38 -6.79
N ASP A 103 15.06 -16.14 -6.49
CA ASP A 103 14.60 -15.37 -5.33
C ASP A 103 13.36 -14.53 -5.70
N LYS A 104 12.23 -14.84 -5.06
CA LYS A 104 10.94 -14.17 -5.32
C LYS A 104 10.95 -12.68 -4.95
N GLU A 105 11.68 -12.28 -3.90
CA GLU A 105 11.76 -10.87 -3.50
C GLU A 105 12.61 -10.09 -4.51
N MET A 106 13.74 -10.67 -4.92
CA MET A 106 14.59 -10.10 -5.97
C MET A 106 13.84 -9.97 -7.30
N ILE A 107 13.06 -11.00 -7.70
CA ILE A 107 12.24 -10.96 -8.93
C ILE A 107 11.23 -9.80 -8.86
N LYS A 108 10.58 -9.58 -7.71
CA LYS A 108 9.62 -8.48 -7.52
C LYS A 108 10.28 -7.11 -7.62
N GLU A 109 11.50 -6.96 -7.11
CA GLU A 109 12.29 -5.73 -7.28
C GLU A 109 12.68 -5.52 -8.75
N ILE A 110 13.17 -6.57 -9.41
CA ILE A 110 13.54 -6.53 -10.82
C ILE A 110 12.33 -6.17 -11.70
N ASP A 111 11.13 -6.67 -11.41
CA ASP A 111 9.92 -6.32 -12.16
C ASP A 111 9.63 -4.81 -12.15
N LYS A 112 9.82 -4.15 -11.01
CA LYS A 112 9.69 -2.68 -10.92
C LYS A 112 10.75 -1.99 -11.77
N LYS A 113 11.99 -2.48 -11.74
CA LYS A 113 13.12 -1.93 -12.51
C LYS A 113 12.94 -2.12 -14.02
N LEU A 114 12.37 -3.24 -14.46
CA LEU A 114 12.02 -3.50 -15.87
C LEU A 114 10.98 -2.51 -16.37
N VAL A 115 9.89 -2.31 -15.62
CA VAL A 115 8.85 -1.33 -15.96
C VAL A 115 9.44 0.08 -16.02
N SER A 116 10.20 0.47 -14.99
CA SER A 116 10.83 1.79 -14.93
C SER A 116 11.79 2.04 -16.09
N SER A 117 12.61 1.04 -16.45
CA SER A 117 13.55 1.16 -17.57
C SER A 117 12.82 1.34 -18.92
N LEU A 118 11.71 0.62 -19.14
CA LEU A 118 10.89 0.79 -20.34
C LEU A 118 10.18 2.14 -20.40
N GLU A 119 9.71 2.68 -19.26
CA GLU A 119 9.10 4.01 -19.25
C GLU A 119 10.13 5.10 -19.57
N LEU A 120 11.30 5.05 -18.93
CA LEU A 120 12.36 6.04 -19.14
C LEU A 120 12.98 5.96 -20.55
N SER A 121 12.90 4.81 -21.21
CA SER A 121 13.30 4.65 -22.62
C SER A 121 12.20 5.04 -23.63
N GLY A 122 11.07 5.62 -23.20
CA GLY A 122 9.96 6.02 -24.08
C GLY A 122 9.12 4.86 -24.63
N ARG A 123 9.27 3.65 -24.06
CA ARG A 123 8.59 2.42 -24.47
C ARG A 123 7.35 2.14 -23.61
N SER A 124 6.56 3.16 -23.31
CA SER A 124 5.42 3.10 -22.36
C SER A 124 4.41 2.00 -22.66
N LYS A 125 4.17 1.66 -23.95
CA LYS A 125 3.30 0.54 -24.32
C LYS A 125 3.85 -0.82 -23.89
N MET A 126 5.17 -1.00 -23.91
CA MET A 126 5.82 -2.22 -23.41
C MET A 126 5.89 -2.20 -21.89
N ALA A 127 6.17 -1.05 -21.28
CA ALA A 127 6.17 -0.89 -19.82
C ALA A 127 4.82 -1.27 -19.21
N SER A 128 3.73 -0.75 -19.78
CA SER A 128 2.35 -1.12 -19.42
C SER A 128 2.12 -2.64 -19.54
N LYS A 129 2.54 -3.28 -20.63
CA LYS A 129 2.43 -4.74 -20.78
C LYS A 129 3.26 -5.54 -19.77
N GLU A 130 4.45 -5.06 -19.42
CA GLU A 130 5.33 -5.76 -18.48
C GLU A 130 4.85 -5.56 -17.03
N LEU A 131 4.32 -4.38 -16.72
CA LEU A 131 3.59 -4.10 -15.48
C LEU A 131 2.36 -4.99 -15.36
N ASP A 132 1.58 -5.16 -16.44
CA ASP A 132 0.42 -6.05 -16.47
C ASP A 132 0.81 -7.50 -16.16
N LYS A 133 1.96 -7.99 -16.66
CA LYS A 133 2.46 -9.33 -16.33
C LYS A 133 2.92 -9.43 -14.88
N ALA A 134 3.71 -8.46 -14.40
CA ALA A 134 4.21 -8.44 -13.03
C ALA A 134 3.09 -8.31 -11.99
N THR A 135 2.01 -7.59 -12.33
CA THR A 135 0.84 -7.37 -11.48
C THR A 135 -0.30 -8.35 -11.75
N SER A 136 -0.22 -9.20 -12.79
CA SER A 136 -1.22 -10.25 -13.04
C SER A 136 -1.29 -11.30 -11.93
N LEU A 137 -0.24 -11.41 -11.10
CA LEU A 137 -0.22 -12.19 -9.85
C LEU A 137 -0.83 -11.45 -8.65
N THR A 138 -1.25 -10.19 -8.83
CA THR A 138 -1.88 -9.29 -7.84
C THR A 138 -3.09 -8.55 -8.41
N ARG A 139 -3.77 -9.09 -9.44
CA ARG A 139 -5.04 -8.53 -9.92
C ARG A 139 -6.04 -8.72 -8.77
N LYS A 140 -6.67 -7.64 -8.29
CA LYS A 140 -7.80 -7.76 -7.34
C LYS A 140 -8.79 -8.75 -7.92
N GLU A 141 -8.98 -9.88 -7.24
CA GLU A 141 -9.92 -10.91 -7.67
C GLU A 141 -11.32 -10.32 -7.62
N GLY A 142 -12.02 -10.31 -8.75
CA GLY A 142 -13.37 -9.76 -8.81
C GLY A 142 -13.86 -9.53 -10.23
N LYS A 143 -15.18 -9.55 -10.39
CA LYS A 143 -15.84 -9.25 -11.66
C LYS A 143 -15.64 -7.77 -12.00
N VAL A 144 -15.02 -7.49 -13.14
CA VAL A 144 -14.85 -6.12 -13.66
C VAL A 144 -16.18 -5.61 -14.18
N LEU A 145 -16.61 -4.44 -13.69
CA LEU A 145 -17.87 -3.80 -14.07
C LEU A 145 -17.70 -2.64 -15.05
N ALA A 146 -16.57 -1.94 -15.00
CA ALA A 146 -16.25 -0.87 -15.94
C ALA A 146 -14.73 -0.68 -16.08
N LYS A 147 -14.31 0.04 -17.13
CA LYS A 147 -12.92 0.45 -17.33
C LYS A 147 -12.83 1.96 -17.57
N ILE A 148 -11.90 2.63 -16.89
CA ILE A 148 -11.60 4.05 -17.08
C ILE A 148 -10.13 4.17 -17.52
N GLY A 149 -9.91 4.20 -18.83
CA GLY A 149 -8.55 4.11 -19.38
C GLY A 149 -7.96 2.72 -19.14
N GLN A 150 -6.90 2.63 -18.34
CA GLN A 150 -6.25 1.36 -17.96
C GLN A 150 -6.69 0.84 -16.59
N GLU A 151 -7.55 1.58 -15.88
CA GLU A 151 -8.04 1.17 -14.56
C GLU A 151 -9.36 0.40 -14.66
N ASP A 152 -9.42 -0.74 -13.98
CA ASP A 152 -10.61 -1.57 -13.86
C ASP A 152 -11.38 -1.18 -12.59
N ILE A 153 -12.69 -0.93 -12.73
CA ILE A 153 -13.63 -0.75 -11.63
C ILE A 153 -14.29 -2.11 -11.35
N THR A 154 -14.04 -2.67 -10.17
CA THR A 154 -14.52 -4.01 -9.80
C THR A 154 -15.86 -3.99 -9.07
N GLU A 155 -16.57 -5.11 -9.09
CA GLU A 155 -17.83 -5.29 -8.34
C GLU A 155 -17.63 -5.11 -6.84
N GLU A 156 -16.53 -5.63 -6.29
CA GLU A 156 -16.17 -5.48 -4.88
C GLU A 156 -15.97 -4.00 -4.48
N GLU A 157 -15.26 -3.23 -5.30
CA GLU A 157 -15.06 -1.79 -5.06
C GLU A 157 -16.39 -1.06 -5.01
N VAL A 158 -17.28 -1.35 -5.96
CA VAL A 158 -18.59 -0.70 -6.07
C VAL A 158 -19.49 -1.09 -4.90
N LEU A 159 -19.48 -2.35 -4.48
CA LEU A 159 -20.22 -2.82 -3.31
C LEU A 159 -19.72 -2.19 -2.01
N ALA A 160 -18.40 -2.11 -1.82
CA ALA A 160 -17.81 -1.43 -0.65
C ALA A 160 -18.27 0.03 -0.54
N ARG A 161 -18.39 0.74 -1.67
CA ARG A 161 -18.93 2.11 -1.69
C ARG A 161 -20.42 2.20 -1.37
N ILE A 162 -21.21 1.19 -1.74
CA ILE A 162 -22.63 1.11 -1.36
C ILE A 162 -22.73 0.84 0.15
N ASP A 163 -21.86 0.00 0.70
CA ASP A 163 -21.86 -0.35 2.13
C ASP A 163 -21.51 0.82 3.05
N GLU A 164 -20.77 1.81 2.55
CA GLU A 164 -20.47 3.07 3.25
C GLU A 164 -21.68 4.01 3.38
N LEU A 165 -22.76 3.79 2.62
CA LEU A 165 -23.93 4.67 2.64
C LEU A 165 -24.82 4.44 3.86
N PRO A 166 -25.59 5.45 4.32
CA PRO A 166 -26.66 5.25 5.28
C PRO A 166 -27.68 4.19 4.81
N GLU A 167 -28.20 3.38 5.75
CA GLU A 167 -29.16 2.28 5.48
C GLU A 167 -30.35 2.66 4.57
N PRO A 168 -31.00 3.83 4.70
CA PRO A 168 -32.06 4.23 3.78
C PRO A 168 -31.61 4.33 2.31
N LEU A 169 -30.35 4.73 2.08
CA LEU A 169 -29.77 4.89 0.74
C LEU A 169 -29.28 3.56 0.17
N LYS A 170 -28.78 2.64 1.00
CA LYS A 170 -28.38 1.29 0.54
C LYS A 170 -29.53 0.56 -0.16
N LYS A 171 -30.74 0.66 0.40
CA LYS A 171 -31.95 0.03 -0.15
C LYS A 171 -32.30 0.51 -1.55
N LEU A 172 -31.96 1.75 -1.90
CA LEU A 172 -32.19 2.30 -3.24
C LEU A 172 -31.32 1.63 -4.31
N TYR A 173 -30.19 1.05 -3.91
CA TYR A 173 -29.21 0.44 -4.80
C TYR A 173 -29.22 -1.10 -4.76
N SER A 174 -30.10 -1.71 -3.95
CA SER A 174 -30.20 -3.17 -3.83
C SER A 174 -30.82 -3.85 -5.06
N SER A 175 -31.54 -3.10 -5.91
CA SER A 175 -32.07 -3.64 -7.18
C SER A 175 -31.01 -3.61 -8.27
N LYS A 176 -31.13 -4.48 -9.29
CA LYS A 176 -30.20 -4.51 -10.43
C LYS A 176 -30.11 -3.15 -11.16
N GLU A 177 -31.23 -2.44 -11.25
CA GLU A 177 -31.29 -1.11 -11.87
C GLU A 177 -30.67 -0.04 -10.95
N GLY A 178 -30.97 -0.09 -9.65
CA GLY A 178 -30.36 0.78 -8.64
C GLY A 178 -28.84 0.64 -8.64
N PHE A 179 -28.33 -0.59 -8.61
CA PHE A 179 -26.90 -0.88 -8.70
C PHE A 179 -26.25 -0.31 -9.98
N LYS A 180 -26.90 -0.47 -11.14
CA LYS A 180 -26.41 0.10 -12.41
C LYS A 180 -26.38 1.63 -12.38
N ASN A 181 -27.38 2.26 -11.77
CA ASN A 181 -27.42 3.71 -11.61
C ASN A 181 -26.34 4.21 -10.65
N PHE A 182 -26.11 3.48 -9.54
CA PHE A 182 -25.00 3.76 -8.64
C PHE A 182 -23.65 3.68 -9.35
N LEU A 183 -23.39 2.58 -10.07
CA LEU A 183 -22.16 2.40 -10.85
C LEU A 183 -21.91 3.56 -11.83
N LYS A 184 -22.94 4.01 -12.55
CA LYS A 184 -22.83 5.17 -13.45
C LYS A 184 -22.47 6.45 -12.70
N SER A 185 -23.16 6.74 -11.60
CA SER A 185 -22.90 7.92 -10.77
C SER A 185 -21.51 7.89 -10.16
N TYR A 186 -21.06 6.71 -9.72
CA TYR A 186 -19.72 6.50 -9.18
C TYR A 186 -18.63 6.77 -10.23
N ILE A 187 -18.76 6.21 -11.43
CA ILE A 187 -17.85 6.47 -12.55
C ILE A 187 -17.86 7.96 -12.92
N ALA A 188 -19.03 8.59 -12.97
CA ALA A 188 -19.15 10.02 -13.25
C ALA A 188 -18.41 10.87 -12.20
N SER A 189 -18.53 10.52 -10.92
CA SER A 189 -17.81 11.17 -9.82
C SER A 189 -16.29 11.09 -10.01
N ILE A 190 -15.75 9.90 -10.31
CA ILE A 190 -14.32 9.70 -10.60
C ILE A 190 -13.87 10.57 -11.77
N LEU A 191 -14.64 10.60 -12.86
CA LEU A 191 -14.29 11.39 -14.05
C LEU A 191 -14.26 12.90 -13.75
N ILE A 192 -15.21 13.40 -12.95
CA ILE A 192 -15.26 14.80 -12.51
C ILE A 192 -14.06 15.11 -11.61
N GLU A 193 -13.74 14.25 -10.64
CA GLU A 193 -12.57 14.43 -9.77
C GLU A 193 -11.28 14.50 -10.59
N ARG A 194 -11.10 13.60 -11.56
CA ARG A 194 -9.92 13.62 -12.45
C ARG A 194 -9.87 14.90 -13.29
N ALA A 195 -11.01 15.39 -13.76
CA ALA A 195 -11.07 16.66 -14.48
C ALA A 195 -10.68 17.83 -13.59
N ALA A 196 -11.19 17.89 -12.34
CA ALA A 196 -10.80 18.89 -11.36
C ALA A 196 -9.30 18.85 -11.06
N ARG A 197 -8.70 17.66 -10.96
CA ARG A 197 -7.26 17.48 -10.76
C ARG A 197 -6.42 17.98 -11.93
N ARG A 198 -6.84 17.67 -13.17
CA ARG A 198 -6.17 18.20 -14.39
C ARG A 198 -6.31 19.71 -14.52
N ALA A 199 -7.39 20.28 -13.97
CA ALA A 199 -7.57 21.72 -13.87
C ALA A 199 -6.80 22.35 -12.69
N ASN A 200 -5.98 21.55 -11.96
CA ASN A 200 -5.19 21.98 -10.81
C ASN A 200 -6.01 22.67 -9.70
N LEU A 201 -7.29 22.30 -9.54
CA LEU A 201 -8.13 22.92 -8.52
C LEU A 201 -7.62 22.66 -7.09
N GLN A 202 -6.92 21.56 -6.88
CA GLN A 202 -6.26 21.21 -5.61
C GLN A 202 -5.14 22.19 -5.21
N GLU A 203 -4.58 22.95 -6.16
CA GLU A 203 -3.52 23.91 -5.87
C GLU A 203 -4.05 25.30 -5.50
N THR A 204 -5.34 25.53 -5.70
CA THR A 204 -5.98 26.81 -5.39
C THR A 204 -6.00 27.08 -3.89
N GLU A 205 -5.89 28.35 -3.52
CA GLU A 205 -6.01 28.78 -2.13
C GLU A 205 -7.36 28.40 -1.53
N ASP A 206 -8.44 28.46 -2.32
CA ASP A 206 -9.79 28.06 -1.87
C ASP A 206 -9.88 26.57 -1.53
N PHE A 207 -9.21 25.71 -2.30
CA PHE A 207 -9.14 24.28 -1.97
C PHE A 207 -8.29 24.08 -0.72
N LYS A 208 -7.09 24.67 -0.65
CA LYS A 208 -6.18 24.53 0.50
C LYS A 208 -6.80 25.02 1.80
N LYS A 209 -7.55 26.13 1.76
CA LYS A 209 -8.33 26.62 2.91
C LYS A 209 -9.40 25.62 3.33
N ARG A 210 -10.24 25.16 2.39
CA ARG A 210 -11.29 24.17 2.70
C ARG A 210 -10.71 22.86 3.22
N GLN A 211 -9.60 22.39 2.65
CA GLN A 211 -8.89 21.20 3.11
C GLN A 211 -8.45 21.35 4.58
N LYS A 212 -7.83 22.49 4.93
CA LYS A 212 -7.42 22.76 6.33
C LYS A 212 -8.59 22.84 7.29
N GLU A 213 -9.72 23.42 6.88
CA GLU A 213 -10.92 23.47 7.74
C GLU A 213 -11.52 22.08 7.95
N VAL A 214 -11.62 21.26 6.89
CA VAL A 214 -12.06 19.86 7.01
C VAL A 214 -11.12 19.06 7.91
N GLU A 215 -9.81 19.22 7.77
CA GLU A 215 -8.82 18.56 8.62
C GLU A 215 -8.99 18.93 10.10
N LYS A 216 -9.13 20.23 10.40
CA LYS A 216 -9.39 20.71 11.77
C LYS A 216 -10.68 20.11 12.34
N ASP A 217 -11.75 20.08 11.56
CA ASP A 217 -13.04 19.56 12.01
C ASP A 217 -12.99 18.04 12.26
N VAL A 218 -12.32 17.28 11.39
CA VAL A 218 -12.12 15.84 11.59
C VAL A 218 -11.32 15.59 12.87
N LEU A 219 -10.19 16.29 13.07
CA LEU A 219 -9.36 16.13 14.27
C LEU A 219 -10.12 16.49 15.54
N LYS A 220 -10.86 17.60 15.53
CA LYS A 220 -11.73 18.02 16.63
C LYS A 220 -12.76 16.95 16.97
N ASN A 221 -13.48 16.44 15.97
CA ASN A 221 -14.52 15.44 16.16
C ASN A 221 -13.95 14.10 16.65
N MET A 222 -12.82 13.65 16.11
CA MET A 222 -12.13 12.44 16.57
C MET A 222 -11.68 12.56 18.02
N TYR A 223 -11.16 13.73 18.42
CA TYR A 223 -10.75 13.97 19.79
C TYR A 223 -11.95 14.00 20.74
N LEU A 224 -13.05 14.68 20.36
CA LEU A 224 -14.29 14.67 21.13
C LEU A 224 -14.87 13.26 21.27
N GLU A 225 -14.94 12.48 20.19
CA GLU A 225 -15.42 11.11 20.23
C GLU A 225 -14.58 10.28 21.21
N LYS A 226 -13.24 10.36 21.10
CA LYS A 226 -12.32 9.67 22.00
C LYS A 226 -12.52 10.08 23.47
N GLU A 227 -12.69 11.37 23.75
CA GLU A 227 -12.84 11.87 25.11
C GLU A 227 -14.21 11.59 25.71
N LEU A 228 -15.26 11.50 24.91
CA LEU A 228 -16.64 11.30 25.38
C LEU A 228 -17.06 9.82 25.38
N LYS A 229 -16.32 8.97 24.66
CA LYS A 229 -16.58 7.54 24.58
C LYS A 229 -16.78 6.94 25.97
N ASP A 230 -17.86 6.17 26.12
CA ASP A 230 -18.26 5.46 27.34
C ASP A 230 -18.60 6.32 28.58
N LYS A 231 -18.49 7.67 28.51
CA LYS A 231 -18.77 8.59 29.64
C LYS A 231 -20.24 8.97 29.76
N ILE A 232 -21.02 8.88 28.69
CA ILE A 232 -22.45 9.21 28.69
C ILE A 232 -23.24 7.92 28.88
N LYS A 233 -23.79 7.74 30.07
CA LYS A 233 -24.76 6.67 30.39
C LYS A 233 -25.99 7.32 31.02
N ILE A 234 -27.17 6.92 30.56
CA ILE A 234 -28.47 7.39 31.07
C ILE A 234 -29.22 6.15 31.53
N ASP A 235 -29.56 6.10 32.80
CA ASP A 235 -30.35 5.01 33.36
C ASP A 235 -31.85 5.37 33.39
N GLU A 236 -32.67 4.33 33.60
CA GLU A 236 -34.13 4.46 33.64
C GLU A 236 -34.60 5.39 34.77
N LYS A 237 -33.86 5.43 35.88
CA LYS A 237 -34.22 6.23 37.05
C LYS A 237 -34.06 7.71 36.72
N GLU A 238 -32.93 8.09 36.13
CA GLU A 238 -32.65 9.45 35.69
C GLU A 238 -33.68 9.96 34.68
N ALA A 239 -34.05 9.12 33.69
CA ALA A 239 -35.07 9.47 32.71
C ALA A 239 -36.45 9.73 33.36
N ARG A 240 -36.83 8.92 34.36
CA ARG A 240 -38.07 9.11 35.12
C ARG A 240 -38.04 10.38 35.97
N GLU A 241 -36.93 10.64 36.65
CA GLU A 241 -36.75 11.88 37.42
C GLU A 241 -36.82 13.11 36.51
N TYR A 242 -36.27 13.02 35.30
CA TYR A 242 -36.36 14.10 34.32
C TYR A 242 -37.80 14.36 33.89
N PHE A 243 -38.57 13.30 33.59
CA PHE A 243 -39.99 13.42 33.27
C PHE A 243 -40.75 14.07 34.43
N ASP A 244 -40.51 13.61 35.66
CA ASP A 244 -41.25 14.09 36.82
C ASP A 244 -40.99 15.57 37.14
N LYS A 245 -39.75 16.04 36.91
CA LYS A 245 -39.37 17.44 37.10
C LYS A 245 -39.84 18.37 35.99
N ASN A 246 -40.15 17.82 34.81
CA ASN A 246 -40.48 18.60 33.61
C ASN A 246 -41.87 18.28 33.05
N LYS A 247 -42.82 17.86 33.90
CA LYS A 247 -44.18 17.45 33.47
C LYS A 247 -44.89 18.52 32.62
N ASP A 248 -44.68 19.80 32.94
CA ASP A 248 -45.27 20.92 32.21
C ASP A 248 -44.86 20.95 30.72
N ILE A 249 -43.69 20.41 30.38
CA ILE A 249 -43.18 20.32 29.00
C ILE A 249 -43.92 19.22 28.22
N TYR A 250 -44.35 18.16 28.90
CA TYR A 250 -44.93 16.96 28.29
C TYR A 250 -46.47 16.94 28.30
N LYS A 251 -47.10 17.89 29.01
CA LYS A 251 -48.56 18.06 29.09
C LYS A 251 -49.25 16.74 29.43
N ASP A 252 -50.20 16.30 28.60
CA ASP A 252 -51.02 15.11 28.83
C ASP A 252 -50.33 13.80 28.41
N LYS A 253 -49.09 13.84 27.92
CA LYS A 253 -48.35 12.64 27.50
C LYS A 253 -47.76 11.91 28.70
N ASN A 254 -47.85 10.59 28.70
CA ASN A 254 -47.23 9.75 29.72
C ASN A 254 -45.74 9.51 29.43
N TYR A 255 -45.02 8.98 30.42
CA TYR A 255 -43.58 8.74 30.34
C TYR A 255 -43.18 7.85 29.15
N ASP A 256 -43.92 6.77 28.89
CA ASP A 256 -43.59 5.82 27.83
C ASP A 256 -43.72 6.47 26.44
N GLU A 257 -44.66 7.41 26.25
CA GLU A 257 -44.83 8.17 25.01
C GLU A 257 -43.69 9.15 24.72
N VAL A 258 -42.97 9.62 25.74
CA VAL A 258 -41.92 10.65 25.59
C VAL A 258 -40.52 10.15 25.97
N LYS A 259 -40.39 8.89 26.40
CA LYS A 259 -39.15 8.30 26.87
C LYS A 259 -37.97 8.53 25.92
N GLU A 260 -38.12 8.21 24.64
CA GLU A 260 -37.03 8.38 23.66
C GLU A 260 -36.60 9.86 23.54
N SER A 261 -37.55 10.79 23.57
CA SER A 261 -37.25 12.24 23.53
C SER A 261 -36.52 12.71 24.79
N ILE A 262 -36.85 12.14 25.95
CA ILE A 262 -36.15 12.42 27.22
C ILE A 262 -34.72 11.89 27.17
N TYR A 263 -34.53 10.65 26.72
CA TYR A 263 -33.20 10.06 26.57
C TYR A 263 -32.32 10.88 25.62
N GLN A 264 -32.85 11.29 24.47
CA GLN A 264 -32.14 12.18 23.54
C GLN A 264 -31.74 13.50 24.20
N ARG A 265 -32.66 14.11 24.97
CA ARG A 265 -32.38 15.37 25.64
C ARG A 265 -31.34 15.24 26.75
N LEU A 266 -31.47 14.24 27.62
CA LEU A 266 -30.49 13.94 28.66
C LEU A 266 -29.11 13.63 28.07
N TYR A 267 -29.06 12.95 26.92
CA TYR A 267 -27.82 12.68 26.20
C TYR A 267 -27.15 13.99 25.76
N GLN A 268 -27.92 14.89 25.13
CA GLN A 268 -27.43 16.20 24.70
C GLN A 268 -26.96 17.06 25.89
N GLU A 269 -27.72 17.10 26.99
CA GLU A 269 -27.36 17.85 28.20
C GLU A 269 -26.05 17.33 28.81
N LYS A 270 -25.90 16.01 28.94
CA LYS A 270 -24.66 15.38 29.43
C LYS A 270 -23.49 15.60 28.49
N GLN A 271 -23.71 15.44 27.19
CA GLN A 271 -22.69 15.68 26.17
C GLN A 271 -22.17 17.12 26.27
N ASN A 272 -23.08 18.09 26.29
CA ASN A 272 -22.73 19.51 26.40
C ASN A 272 -21.94 19.79 27.67
N LYS A 273 -22.36 19.23 28.82
CA LYS A 273 -21.63 19.40 30.08
C LYS A 273 -20.20 18.85 30.00
N LEU A 274 -20.02 17.62 29.52
CA LEU A 274 -18.69 17.01 29.38
C LEU A 274 -17.79 17.77 28.40
N VAL A 275 -18.36 18.30 27.31
CA VAL A 275 -17.64 19.16 26.37
C VAL A 275 -17.18 20.45 27.04
N GLN A 276 -18.05 21.11 27.83
CA GLN A 276 -17.67 22.32 28.57
C GLN A 276 -16.57 22.05 29.61
N GLU A 277 -16.66 20.93 30.35
CA GLU A 277 -15.61 20.51 31.29
C GLU A 277 -14.27 20.21 30.58
N LEU A 278 -14.32 19.61 29.38
CA LEU A 278 -13.13 19.39 28.56
C LEU A 278 -12.53 20.72 28.10
N ILE A 279 -13.35 21.64 27.58
CA ILE A 279 -12.91 22.97 27.14
C ILE A 279 -12.25 23.71 28.30
N GLN A 280 -12.88 23.73 29.49
CA GLN A 280 -12.32 24.39 30.66
C GLN A 280 -10.95 23.82 31.04
N ARG A 281 -10.81 22.49 31.05
CA ARG A 281 -9.52 21.82 31.34
C ARG A 281 -8.44 22.18 30.32
N LEU A 282 -8.80 22.27 29.05
CA LEU A 282 -7.87 22.67 27.98
C LEU A 282 -7.49 24.16 28.09
N PHE A 283 -8.44 25.02 28.46
CA PHE A 283 -8.18 26.44 28.71
C PHE A 283 -7.19 26.65 29.86
N GLU A 284 -7.36 25.91 30.95
CA GLU A 284 -6.44 25.92 32.08
C GLU A 284 -5.05 25.39 31.71
N ALA A 285 -4.99 24.25 31.01
CA ALA A 285 -3.73 23.63 30.60
C ALA A 285 -2.91 24.54 29.67
N GLU A 286 -3.57 25.24 28.75
CA GLU A 286 -2.93 26.13 27.76
C GLU A 286 -2.79 27.58 28.26
N ASN A 287 -3.18 27.87 29.51
CA ASN A 287 -3.14 29.22 30.09
C ASN A 287 -3.81 30.28 29.19
N VAL A 288 -4.97 29.95 28.63
CA VAL A 288 -5.67 30.81 27.67
C VAL A 288 -6.03 32.15 28.33
N LYS A 289 -5.64 33.26 27.70
CA LYS A 289 -5.99 34.62 28.09
C LYS A 289 -6.90 35.24 27.03
N ILE A 290 -8.09 35.66 27.44
CA ILE A 290 -9.03 36.41 26.59
C ILE A 290 -8.79 37.90 26.85
N PHE A 291 -8.50 38.64 25.79
CA PHE A 291 -8.41 40.09 25.84
C PHE A 291 -9.74 40.66 25.35
N GLU A 292 -10.42 41.44 26.19
CA GLU A 292 -11.57 42.23 25.77
C GLU A 292 -11.08 43.43 24.96
N ASN A 293 -11.75 43.71 23.83
CA ASN A 293 -11.54 44.91 23.01
C ASN A 293 -12.38 46.07 23.51
#